data_AF-Q0ZKC3-F1
#
_entry.id   AF-Q0ZKC3-F1
#
_cell.length_a   1.000
_cell.length_b   1.000
_cell.length_c   1.000
_cell.angle_alpha   90.00
_cell.angle_beta   90.00
_cell.angle_gamma   90.00
#
_symmetry.space_group_name_H-M   'P 1'
#
loop_
_entity.id
_entity.type
_entity.pdbx_description
1 polymer ?
#
loop_
_entity_poly.entity_id
_entity_poly.type
_entity_poly.pdbx_seq_one_letter_code
_entity_poly.pdbx_strand_id
1 'polypeptide(L)' 'MSHHLKRLTEAGLLDKVRVGRTVTHQVRPELFAELRTVLQMD' A
#
# COMPACT_ATOMS: atom_id res chain seq x y z
N MET A 1 -9.95 -10.59 -2.57
CA MET A 1 -9.40 -9.29 -2.07
C MET A 1 -8.26 -9.46 -1.07
N SER A 2 -8.41 -10.19 0.05
CA SER A 2 -7.34 -10.31 1.09
C SER A 2 -5.98 -10.77 0.57
N HIS A 3 -5.93 -11.63 -0.45
CA HIS A 3 -4.67 -12.07 -1.05
C HIS A 3 -3.90 -10.90 -1.71
N HIS A 4 -4.59 -10.03 -2.45
CA HIS A 4 -3.96 -8.86 -3.07
C HIS A 4 -3.54 -7.83 -2.02
N LEU A 5 -4.39 -7.59 -1.01
CA LEU A 5 -4.06 -6.68 0.09
C LEU A 5 -2.82 -7.14 0.85
N LYS A 6 -2.68 -8.44 1.09
CA LYS A 6 -1.48 -9.03 1.70
C LYS A 6 -0.24 -8.76 0.86
N ARG A 7 -0.28 -9.06 -0.45
CA ARG A 7 0.85 -8.82 -1.36
C ARG A 7 1.24 -7.34 -1.46
N LEU A 8 0.26 -6.43 -1.49
CA LEU A 8 0.52 -5.00 -1.54
C LEU A 8 1.10 -4.48 -0.21
N THR A 9 0.68 -5.04 0.92
CA THR A 9 1.26 -4.73 2.24
C THR A 9 2.70 -5.26 2.33
N GLU A 10 2.97 -6.48 1.87
CA GLU A 10 4.32 -7.08 1.83
C GLU A 10 5.27 -6.29 0.92
N ALA A 11 4.76 -5.76 -0.19
CA ALA A 11 5.50 -4.85 -1.07
C ALA A 11 5.67 -3.43 -0.50
N GLY A 12 5.15 -3.17 0.70
CA GLY A 12 5.24 -1.87 1.37
C GLY A 12 4.27 -0.81 0.87
N LEU A 13 3.44 -1.10 -0.14
CA LEU A 13 2.52 -0.14 -0.78
C LEU A 13 1.31 0.21 0.09
N LEU A 14 1.00 -0.62 1.08
CA LEU A 14 -0.08 -0.40 2.03
C LEU A 14 0.40 -0.54 3.47
N ASP A 15 -0.19 0.25 4.36
CA ASP A 15 -0.17 0.04 5.80
C ASP A 15 -1.40 -0.74 6.25
N LYS A 16 -1.19 -1.65 7.20
CA LYS A 16 -2.26 -2.42 7.82
C LYS A 16 -2.55 -1.89 9.21
N VAL A 17 -3.67 -1.20 9.36
CA VAL A 17 -4.10 -0.60 10.63
C VAL A 17 -5.28 -1.38 11.20
N ARG A 18 -5.18 -1.83 12.45
CA ARG A 18 -6.29 -2.47 13.16
C ARG A 18 -6.99 -1.46 14.04
N VAL A 19 -8.27 -1.22 13.78
CA VAL A 19 -9.13 -0.37 14.59
C VAL A 19 -10.21 -1.25 15.21
N GLY A 20 -9.99 -1.63 16.48
CA GLY A 20 -10.84 -2.58 17.20
C GLY A 20 -10.89 -3.96 16.54
N ARG A 21 -12.07 -4.33 16.02
CA ARG A 21 -12.30 -5.59 15.30
C ARG A 21 -12.07 -5.48 13.79
N THR A 22 -11.94 -4.27 13.26
CA THR A 22 -11.81 -4.02 11.82
C THR A 22 -10.36 -3.83 11.44
N VAL A 23 -9.97 -4.37 10.29
CA VAL A 23 -8.65 -4.13 9.69
C VAL A 23 -8.85 -3.22 8.48
N THR A 24 -8.18 -2.08 8.50
CA THR A 24 -8.15 -1.10 7.42
C THR A 24 -6.78 -1.18 6.75
N HIS A 25 -6.77 -1.21 5.41
CA HIS A 25 -5.54 -1.11 4.64
C HIS A 25 -5.47 0.30 4.05
N GLN A 26 -4.41 1.04 4.34
CA GLN A 26 -4.21 2.42 3.93
C GLN A 26 -3.09 2.50 2.89
N VAL A 27 -3.26 3.31 1.85
CA VAL A 27 -2.22 3.51 0.82
C VAL A 27 -1.07 4.33 1.40
N ARG A 28 0.17 3.93 1.10
CA ARG A 28 1.38 4.71 1.41
C ARG A 28 1.80 5.52 0.19
N PRO A 29 1.47 6.83 0.11
CA PRO A 29 1.66 7.61 -1.10
C PRO A 29 3.12 7.81 -1.50
N GLU A 30 4.06 7.72 -0.55
CA GLU A 30 5.48 8.00 -0.76
C GLU A 30 6.10 7.03 -1.77
N LEU A 31 5.86 5.73 -1.62
CA LEU A 31 6.39 4.72 -2.52
C LEU A 31 5.80 4.84 -3.94
N PHE A 32 4.54 5.26 -4.05
CA PHE A 32 3.95 5.52 -5.38
C PHE A 32 4.56 6.76 -6.03
N ALA A 33 4.92 7.79 -5.25
CA ALA A 33 5.63 8.94 -5.79
C ALA A 33 7.02 8.55 -6.32
N GLU A 34 7.78 7.77 -5.55
CA GLU A 34 9.08 7.23 -5.98
C GLU A 34 8.95 6.37 -7.25
N LEU A 35 7.95 5.47 -7.30
CA LEU A 35 7.70 4.65 -8.47
C LEU A 35 7.36 5.48 -9.70
N ARG A 36 6.54 6.53 -9.56
CA ARG A 36 6.24 7.43 -10.69
C ARG A 36 7.50 8.09 -11.21
N THR A 37 8.39 8.56 -10.33
CA THR A 37 9.66 9.16 -10.75
C THR A 37 10.55 8.16 -11.48
N VAL A 38 10.74 6.95 -10.94
CA VAL A 38 11.60 5.93 -11.55
C VAL A 38 11.05 5.43 -12.89
N LEU A 39 9.73 5.24 -12.96
CA LEU A 39 9.05 4.77 -14.16
C LEU A 39 8.79 5.91 -15.17
N GLN A 40 9.22 7.13 -14.88
CA GLN A 40 9.00 8.32 -15.71
C GLN A 40 7.52 8.51 -16.07
N MET A 41 6.66 8.28 -15.07
CA MET A 41 5.22 8.43 -15.18
C MET A 41 4.84 9.84 -14.75
N ASP A 42 4.96 10.78 -15.68
CA ASP A 42 4.41 12.15 -15.60
C ASP A 42 3.37 12.36 -16.72
#